data_AF-A0A351CWP3-F1
#
_entry.id   AF-A0A351CWP3-F1
#
_cell.length_a   1.000
_cell.length_b   1.000
_cell.length_c   1.000
_cell.angle_alpha   90.00
_cell.angle_beta   90.00
_cell.angle_gamma   90.00
#
_symmetry.space_group_name_H-M   'P 1'
#
loop_
_entity.id
_entity.type
_entity.pdbx_description
1 polymer ?
#
loop_
_entity_poly.entity_id
_entity_poly.type
_entity_poly.pdbx_seq_one_letter_code
_entity_poly.pdbx_strand_id
1 'polypeptide(L)' 'MRRSHDALGTPTLSIDPTTGEQHLRHRVTASGYYRGKKVVEVKGEE' A
#
# COMPACT_ATOMS: atom_id res chain seq x y z
N MET A 1 -30.86 18.65 -3.07
CA MET A 1 -30.06 17.57 -2.44
C MET A 1 -28.95 18.22 -1.62
N ARG A 2 -28.89 18.01 -0.30
CA ARG A 2 -27.89 18.67 0.57
C ARG A 2 -26.57 17.88 0.73
N ARG A 3 -26.62 16.55 0.61
CA ARG A 3 -25.50 15.63 0.91
C ARG A 3 -25.05 14.76 -0.27
N SER A 4 -25.41 15.14 -1.49
CA SER A 4 -25.08 14.35 -2.69
C SER A 4 -23.58 14.26 -3.00
N HIS A 5 -22.76 15.11 -2.36
CA HIS A 5 -21.31 15.16 -2.57
C HIS A 5 -20.50 14.76 -1.33
N ASP A 6 -21.15 14.25 -0.26
CA ASP A 6 -20.50 13.90 1.01
C ASP A 6 -19.81 12.51 0.97
N ALA A 7 -19.51 11.98 -0.22
CA ALA A 7 -18.89 10.67 -0.37
C ALA A 7 -17.39 10.74 -0.08
N LEU A 8 -16.88 9.75 0.67
CA LEU A 8 -15.45 9.58 0.87
C LEU A 8 -14.80 8.90 -0.34
N GLY A 9 -13.60 9.35 -0.70
CA GLY A 9 -12.80 8.72 -1.75
C GLY A 9 -12.01 7.53 -1.21
N THR A 10 -11.87 6.49 -2.03
CA THR A 10 -10.98 5.36 -1.72
C THR A 10 -9.55 5.65 -2.19
N PRO A 11 -8.53 5.20 -1.44
CA PRO A 11 -7.14 5.35 -1.87
C PRO A 11 -6.80 4.37 -3.00
N THR A 12 -5.85 4.76 -3.85
CA THR A 12 -5.32 3.86 -4.88
C THR A 12 -4.32 2.87 -4.27
N LEU A 13 -4.61 1.58 -4.46
CA LEU A 13 -3.77 0.47 -4.01
C LEU A 13 -2.99 -0.12 -5.19
N SER A 14 -1.85 -0.73 -4.91
CA SER A 14 -0.98 -1.41 -5.88
C SER A 14 -0.45 -2.70 -5.25
N ILE A 15 0.00 -3.62 -6.08
CA ILE A 15 0.54 -4.91 -5.64
C ILE A 15 2.05 -4.87 -5.85
N ASP A 16 2.82 -5.22 -4.83
CA ASP A 16 4.27 -5.36 -4.97
C ASP A 16 4.59 -6.62 -5.80
N PRO A 17 5.46 -6.50 -6.82
CA PRO A 17 5.70 -7.61 -7.76
C PRO A 17 6.46 -8.79 -7.17
N THR A 18 7.16 -8.62 -6.04
CA THR A 18 7.99 -9.67 -5.45
C THR A 18 7.28 -10.40 -4.33
N THR A 19 6.58 -9.66 -3.46
CA THR A 19 5.88 -10.23 -2.30
C THR A 19 4.40 -10.53 -2.58
N GLY A 20 3.82 -9.91 -3.61
CA GLY A 20 2.38 -9.99 -3.87
C GLY A 20 1.52 -9.21 -2.86
N GLU A 21 2.15 -8.47 -1.94
CA GLU A 21 1.44 -7.67 -0.95
C GLU A 21 0.78 -6.45 -1.56
N GLN A 22 -0.43 -6.14 -1.08
CA GLN A 22 -1.12 -4.92 -1.44
C GLN A 22 -0.61 -3.75 -0.59
N HIS A 23 -0.20 -2.67 -1.23
CA HIS A 23 0.28 -1.46 -0.58
C HIS A 23 -0.32 -0.20 -1.23
N LEU A 24 -0.22 0.92 -0.52
CA LEU A 24 -0.58 2.21 -1.09
C LEU A 24 0.37 2.55 -2.24
N ARG A 25 -0.20 3.06 -3.33
CA ARG A 25 0.58 3.41 -4.52
C ARG A 25 1.70 4.40 -4.14
N HIS A 26 2.92 4.09 -4.60
CA HIS A 26 4.16 4.82 -4.28
C HIS A 26 4.62 4.80 -2.81
N ARG A 27 4.07 3.91 -1.97
CA ARG A 27 4.57 3.67 -0.61
C ARG A 27 5.21 2.29 -0.49
N VAL A 28 5.99 2.11 0.56
CA VAL A 28 6.62 0.83 0.95
C VAL A 28 5.53 -0.10 1.51
N THR A 29 5.68 -1.42 1.30
CA THR A 29 4.83 -2.47 1.90
C THR A 29 5.09 -2.61 3.40
N ALA A 30 4.23 -3.36 4.10
CA ALA A 30 4.41 -3.62 5.53
C ALA A 30 5.68 -4.44 5.82
N SER A 31 6.03 -5.36 4.92
CA SER A 31 7.27 -6.15 4.94
C SER A 31 8.54 -5.35 4.57
N GLY A 32 8.41 -4.08 4.20
CA GLY A 32 9.54 -3.22 3.87
C GLY A 32 9.99 -3.26 2.41
N TYR A 33 9.16 -3.78 1.50
CA TYR A 33 9.44 -3.86 0.06
C TYR A 33 8.89 -2.65 -0.70
N TYR A 34 9.63 -2.22 -1.72
CA TYR A 34 9.16 -1.23 -2.68
C TYR A 34 9.76 -1.52 -4.06
N ARG A 35 8.88 -1.63 -5.07
CA ARG A 35 9.27 -1.97 -6.44
C ARG A 35 10.13 -3.25 -6.48
N GLY A 36 9.75 -4.25 -5.68
CA GLY A 36 10.42 -5.55 -5.63
C GLY A 36 11.79 -5.58 -4.93
N LYS A 37 12.17 -4.52 -4.22
CA LYS A 37 13.40 -4.48 -3.42
C LYS A 37 13.08 -4.28 -1.94
N LYS A 38 13.78 -4.97 -1.04
CA LYS A 38 13.70 -4.71 0.41
C LYS A 38 14.44 -3.40 0.69
N VAL A 39 13.69 -2.37 1.07
CA VAL A 39 14.21 -1.01 1.33
C VAL A 39 14.32 -0.75 2.84
N VAL A 40 13.50 -1.44 3.64
CA VAL A 40 13.52 -1.33 5.09
C VAL A 40 13.68 -2.73 5.68
N GLU A 41 14.63 -2.89 6.59
CA GLU A 41 14.71 -4.08 7.44
C GLU A 41 13.65 -3.98 8.53
N VAL A 42 12.47 -4.57 8.25
CA VAL A 42 11.40 -4.70 9.24
C VAL A 42 11.66 -5.97 10.03
N LYS A 43 11.95 -5.84 11.34
CA LYS A 43 12.00 -6.97 12.27
C LYS A 43 10.57 -7.42 12.56
N GLY A 44 10.09 -8.46 11.88
CA GLY A 44 8.74 -8.98 12.13
C GLY A 44 8.23 -10.05 11.18
N GLU A 45 9.05 -10.58 10.27
CA GLU A 45 8.70 -11.78 9.52
C GLU A 45 9.11 -12.99 10.39
N GLU A 46 8.14 -13.54 11.13
CA GLU A 46 8.19 -14.88 11.73
C GLU A 46 7.53 -15.89 10.78
#